data_AF-A0A351V6R1-F1
#
_entry.id   AF-A0A351V6R1-F1
#
_cell.length_a   1.000
_cell.length_b   1.000
_cell.length_c   1.000
_cell.angle_alpha   90.00
_cell.angle_beta   90.00
_cell.angle_gamma   90.00
#
_symmetry.space_group_name_H-M   'P 1'
#
loop_
_entity.id
_entity.type
_entity.pdbx_description
1 polymer ?
#
loop_
_entity_poly.entity_id
_entity_poly.type
_entity_poly.pdbx_seq_one_letter_code
_entity_poly.pdbx_strand_id
1 'polypeptide(L)' 'MLRTFSITDIGKRRKLNQDYVFVSEKPLGNLPNLFIVADGMGGHNAGDYASKYAVETIKEEVAQSFEKNP' A
#
# COMPACT_ATOMS: atom_id res chain seq x y z
N MET A 1 -6.18 6.97 -20.86
CA MET A 1 -6.54 6.13 -19.71
C MET A 1 -5.24 5.58 -19.15
N LEU A 2 -4.95 5.82 -17.86
CA LEU A 2 -3.75 5.25 -17.23
C LEU A 2 -3.94 3.73 -17.13
N ARG A 3 -2.91 2.95 -17.40
CA ARG A 3 -2.94 1.49 -17.27
C ARG A 3 -1.86 1.10 -16.28
N THR A 4 -2.25 0.45 -15.20
CA THR A 4 -1.40 0.19 -14.04
C THR A 4 -1.28 -1.31 -13.79
N PHE A 5 -0.15 -1.70 -13.23
CA PHE A 5 0.17 -3.08 -12.91
C PHE A 5 0.91 -3.08 -11.58
N SER A 6 0.61 -4.07 -10.74
CA SER A 6 1.37 -4.34 -9.53
C SER A 6 1.68 -5.83 -9.46
N ILE A 7 2.86 -6.12 -8.91
CA ILE A 7 3.34 -7.46 -8.62
C ILE A 7 4.12 -7.39 -7.32
N THR A 8 4.02 -8.44 -6.52
CA THR A 8 4.85 -8.63 -5.33
C THR A 8 5.40 -10.04 -5.38
N ASP A 9 6.65 -10.22 -4.95
CA ASP A 9 7.35 -11.49 -4.94
C ASP A 9 8.20 -11.60 -3.68
N ILE A 10 8.14 -12.74 -3.01
CA ILE A 10 8.90 -13.01 -1.78
C ILE A 10 10.41 -13.14 -2.03
N GLY A 11 10.81 -13.38 -3.28
CA GLY A 11 12.15 -13.71 -3.67
C GLY A 11 12.61 -15.08 -3.15
N LYS A 12 13.91 -15.32 -3.21
CA LYS A 12 14.51 -16.65 -2.93
C LYS A 12 15.00 -16.83 -1.49
N ARG A 13 15.03 -15.76 -0.68
CA ARG A 13 15.71 -15.76 0.63
C ARG A 13 14.78 -15.59 1.83
N ARG A 14 13.66 -14.89 1.67
CA ARG A 14 12.75 -14.60 2.78
C ARG A 14 11.78 -15.76 2.98
N LYS A 15 11.38 -15.99 4.24
CA LYS A 15 10.35 -16.99 4.60
C LYS A 15 8.93 -16.43 4.49
N LEU A 16 8.81 -15.10 4.54
CA LEU A 16 7.55 -14.39 4.44
C LEU A 16 7.75 -13.13 3.59
N ASN A 17 6.78 -12.83 2.74
CA ASN A 17 6.77 -11.57 2.01
C ASN A 17 6.23 -10.49 2.94
N GLN A 18 7.03 -9.45 3.18
CA GLN A 18 6.65 -8.34 4.04
C GLN A 18 6.29 -7.09 3.23
N ASP A 19 6.26 -7.20 1.91
CA ASP A 19 5.82 -6.14 1.01
C ASP A 19 4.30 -6.19 0.83
N TYR A 20 3.65 -5.03 0.85
CA TYR A 20 2.24 -4.89 0.54
C TYR A 20 2.01 -3.77 -0.48
N VAL A 21 1.14 -4.01 -1.45
CA VAL A 21 0.84 -3.08 -2.54
C VAL A 21 -0.66 -2.81 -2.64
N PHE A 22 -1.02 -1.55 -2.86
CA PHE A 22 -2.38 -1.12 -3.19
C PHE A 22 -2.36 -0.25 -4.45
N VAL A 23 -3.31 -0.49 -5.33
CA VAL A 23 -3.44 0.21 -6.62
C VAL A 23 -4.91 0.53 -6.86
N SER A 24 -5.22 1.80 -7.08
CA SER A 24 -6.51 2.25 -7.55
C SER A 24 -6.33 3.28 -8.66
N GLU A 25 -6.74 2.91 -9.88
CA GLU A 25 -6.90 3.86 -11.01
C GLU A 25 -8.16 4.73 -10.86
N LYS A 26 -9.05 4.36 -9.93
CA LYS A 26 -10.25 5.12 -9.60
C LYS A 26 -9.94 6.12 -8.49
N PRO A 27 -10.69 7.24 -8.43
CA PRO A 27 -10.55 8.18 -7.33
C PRO A 27 -10.78 7.54 -5.96
N LEU A 28 -9.99 7.96 -4.99
CA LEU A 28 -10.16 7.63 -3.57
C LEU A 28 -10.06 8.93 -2.76
N GLY A 29 -11.16 9.30 -2.11
CA GLY A 29 -11.29 10.64 -1.54
C GLY A 29 -11.10 11.72 -2.61
N ASN A 30 -10.24 12.69 -2.34
CA ASN A 30 -9.89 13.76 -3.28
C ASN A 30 -8.76 13.40 -4.25
N LEU A 31 -8.13 12.23 -4.12
CA LEU A 31 -7.08 11.80 -5.04
C LEU A 31 -7.69 11.13 -6.27
N PRO A 32 -7.30 11.50 -7.50
CA PRO A 32 -7.85 10.93 -8.73
C PRO A 32 -7.44 9.45 -8.94
N ASN A 33 -6.34 9.04 -8.31
CA ASN A 33 -5.84 7.68 -8.21
C ASN A 33 -4.94 7.57 -6.97
N LEU A 34 -4.66 6.34 -6.53
CA LEU A 34 -3.77 6.10 -5.39
C LEU A 34 -2.98 4.81 -5.60
N PHE A 35 -1.67 4.92 -5.43
CA PHE A 35 -0.72 3.81 -5.53
C PHE A 35 0.16 3.82 -4.28
N ILE A 36 0.24 2.70 -3.58
CA ILE A 36 1.01 2.57 -2.35
C ILE A 36 1.83 1.29 -2.41
N VAL A 37 3.09 1.39 -2.01
CA VAL A 37 3.96 0.26 -1.68
C VAL A 37 4.48 0.46 -0.26
N ALA A 38 4.46 -0.60 0.54
CA ALA A 38 5.01 -0.61 1.88
C ALA A 38 5.89 -1.85 2.07
N ASP A 39 7.13 -1.65 2.53
CA ASP A 39 8.09 -2.69 2.93
C ASP A 39 8.07 -2.80 4.46
N GLY A 40 7.61 -3.94 4.96
CA GLY A 40 7.65 -4.27 6.37
C GLY A 40 9.06 -4.61 6.83
N MET A 41 9.61 -3.81 7.75
CA MET A 41 10.97 -4.02 8.28
C MET A 41 11.22 -5.46 8.75
N GLY A 42 12.18 -6.13 8.13
CA GLY A 42 12.66 -7.45 8.54
C GLY A 42 13.39 -7.41 9.89
N GLY A 43 13.37 -8.53 10.63
CA GLY A 43 14.05 -8.66 11.92
C GLY A 43 13.24 -8.17 13.13
N HIS A 44 12.12 -7.49 12.91
CA HIS A 44 11.09 -7.23 13.92
C HIS A 44 9.90 -8.17 13.72
N ASN A 45 9.09 -8.36 14.77
CA ASN A 45 7.89 -9.20 14.68
C ASN A 45 6.85 -8.57 13.73
N ALA A 46 6.24 -9.41 12.89
CA ALA A 46 5.04 -9.09 12.12
C ALA A 46 5.17 -7.95 11.09
N GLY A 47 6.30 -7.86 10.37
CA GLY A 47 6.48 -6.86 9.30
C GLY A 47 5.46 -6.98 8.15
N ASP A 48 4.96 -8.18 7.85
CA ASP A 48 3.86 -8.43 6.91
C ASP A 48 2.54 -7.81 7.36
N TYR A 49 2.24 -7.90 8.67
CA TYR A 49 1.10 -7.22 9.25
C TYR A 49 1.31 -5.71 9.23
N ALA A 50 2.50 -5.23 9.59
CA ALA A 50 2.80 -3.80 9.65
C ALA A 50 2.67 -3.11 8.28
N SER A 51 3.21 -3.71 7.21
CA SER A 51 3.09 -3.15 5.86
C SER A 51 1.64 -3.14 5.38
N LYS A 52 0.89 -4.22 5.60
CA LYS A 52 -0.55 -4.26 5.29
C LYS A 52 -1.33 -3.22 6.08
N TYR A 53 -1.10 -3.14 7.39
CA TYR A 53 -1.79 -2.21 8.27
C TYR A 53 -1.55 -0.75 7.85
N ALA A 54 -0.29 -0.39 7.55
CA ALA A 54 0.04 0.94 7.07
C ALA A 54 -0.71 1.31 5.78
N VAL A 55 -0.76 0.39 4.80
CA VAL A 55 -1.46 0.63 3.52
C VAL A 55 -2.97 0.76 3.73
N GLU A 56 -3.58 -0.12 4.53
CA GLU A 56 -5.02 -0.07 4.80
C GLU A 56 -5.41 1.19 5.56
N THR A 57 -4.63 1.61 6.56
CA THR A 57 -4.86 2.87 7.27
C THR A 57 -4.76 4.06 6.33
N ILE A 58 -3.73 4.17 5.50
CA ILE A 58 -3.62 5.28 4.54
C ILE A 58 -4.81 5.28 3.57
N LYS A 59 -5.22 4.11 3.07
CA LYS A 59 -6.38 3.99 2.19
C LYS A 59 -7.66 4.52 2.86
N GLU A 60 -7.90 4.14 4.10
CA GLU A 60 -9.08 4.56 4.87
C GLU A 60 -9.06 6.06 5.18
N GLU A 61 -7.94 6.59 5.63
CA GLU A 61 -7.77 8.02 5.93
C GLU A 61 -7.93 8.87 4.67
N VAL A 62 -7.33 8.47 3.54
CA VAL A 62 -7.50 9.17 2.26
C VAL A 62 -8.96 9.14 1.80
N ALA A 63 -9.65 8.00 1.95
CA ALA A 63 -11.04 7.87 1.54
C ALA A 63 -11.99 8.81 2.33
N GLN A 64 -11.63 9.11 3.58
CA GLN A 64 -12.42 9.96 4.48
C GLN A 64 -11.93 11.41 4.53
N SER A 65 -10.77 11.71 3.95
CA SER A 65 -10.18 13.04 3.99
C SER A 65 -10.96 14.04 3.14
N PHE A 66 -11.19 15.23 3.74
CA PHE A 66 -11.74 16.40 3.05
C PHE A 66 -10.65 17.37 2.60
N GLU A 67 -9.38 17.09 2.94
CA GLU A 67 -8.23 17.91 2.53
C GLU A 67 -8.07 17.86 1.02
N LYS A 68 -7.89 19.04 0.43
CA LYS A 68 -7.74 19.20 -1.03
C LYS A 68 -6.30 19.45 -1.44
N ASN A 69 -5.42 19.67 -0.48
CA ASN A 69 -3.99 19.83 -0.69
C ASN A 69 -3.27 18.59 -0.16
N PRO A 70 -2.28 18.07 -0.91
CA PRO A 70 -1.43 16.99 -0.44
C PRO A 70 -0.53 17.41 0.73
#